data_AF-A0A9W4G6J9-F1
#
_entry.id   AF-A0A9W4G6J9-F1
#
_cell.length_a   1.000
_cell.length_b   1.000
_cell.length_c   1.000
_cell.angle_alpha   90.00
_cell.angle_beta   90.00
_cell.angle_gamma   90.00
#
_symmetry.space_group_name_H-M   'P 1'
#
loop_
_entity.id
_entity.type
_entity.pdbx_description
1 polymer ?
#
loop_
_entity_poly.entity_id
_entity_poly.type
_entity_poly.pdbx_seq_one_letter_code
_entity_poly.pdbx_strand_id
1 'polypeptide(L)'
;MQYQRTILVVEDSDEDFTAFKRVMRQLSYSNRIYRVMDGDDALAYLYHQDHYSNPDIAPVPDLILLDLNLPGTDGREVIYQVKQDKLLSI
;
A
#
# COMPACT_ATOMS: atom_id res chain seq x y z
N MET A 1 2.45 -22.62 9.70
CA MET A 1 2.96 -21.77 8.60
C MET A 1 3.00 -20.35 9.12
N GLN A 2 4.15 -19.67 9.09
CA GLN A 2 4.19 -18.26 9.47
C GLN A 2 3.48 -17.47 8.36
N TYR A 3 2.34 -16.85 8.69
CA TYR A 3 1.73 -15.84 7.83
C TYR A 3 2.64 -14.61 7.84
N GLN A 4 3.34 -14.38 6.74
CA GLN A 4 4.12 -13.17 6.55
C GLN A 4 3.13 -12.06 6.19
N ARG A 5 2.84 -11.17 7.15
CA ARG A 5 1.93 -10.06 6.87
C ARG A 5 2.59 -9.04 5.95
N THR A 6 1.80 -8.39 5.14
CA THR A 6 2.23 -7.36 4.19
C THR A 6 1.52 -6.04 4.50
N ILE A 7 2.30 -4.95 4.54
CA ILE A 7 1.76 -3.59 4.58
C ILE A 7 2.03 -2.92 3.23
N LEU A 8 1.00 -2.36 2.62
CA LEU A 8 1.13 -1.39 1.53
C LEU A 8 1.10 0.02 2.12
N VAL A 9 2.10 0.83 1.80
CA VAL A 9 2.18 2.26 2.19
C VAL A 9 2.06 3.10 0.93
N VAL A 10 1.05 3.96 0.89
CA VAL A 10 0.80 4.93 -0.19
C VAL A 10 1.21 6.31 0.33
N GLU A 11 2.39 6.75 -0.06
CA GLU A 11 3.09 7.92 0.52
C GLU A 11 4.09 8.47 -0.49
N ASP A 12 3.92 9.72 -0.93
CA ASP A 12 4.81 10.38 -1.90
C ASP A 12 6.05 11.00 -1.22
N SER A 13 5.99 11.31 0.08
CA SER A 13 7.09 11.90 0.83
C SER A 13 8.16 10.87 1.22
N ASP A 14 9.37 11.03 0.68
CA ASP A 14 10.53 10.22 1.04
C ASP A 14 10.90 10.34 2.53
N GLU A 15 10.70 11.54 3.10
CA GLU A 15 11.01 11.82 4.50
C GLU A 15 10.06 11.07 5.42
N ASP A 16 8.75 11.14 5.15
CA ASP A 16 7.72 10.48 5.96
C ASP A 16 7.81 8.96 5.85
N PHE A 17 8.02 8.44 4.64
CA PHE A 17 8.24 7.00 4.46
C PHE A 17 9.51 6.52 5.19
N THR A 18 10.58 7.31 5.18
CA THR A 18 11.81 6.99 5.89
C THR A 18 11.61 7.01 7.40
N ALA A 19 10.87 7.98 7.93
CA ALA A 19 10.48 8.05 9.33
C ALA A 19 9.63 6.83 9.73
N PHE A 20 8.63 6.47 8.93
CA PHE A 20 7.82 5.26 9.13
C PHE A 20 8.68 3.99 9.19
N LYS A 21 9.57 3.79 8.21
CA LYS A 21 10.49 2.63 8.20
C LYS A 21 11.38 2.59 9.46
N ARG A 22 11.84 3.75 9.94
CA ARG A 22 12.64 3.81 11.16
C ARG A 22 11.84 3.34 12.38
N VAL A 23 10.59 3.76 12.53
CA VAL A 23 9.71 3.32 13.62
C VAL A 23 9.44 1.82 13.52
N MET A 24 9.11 1.31 12.34
CA MET A 24 8.88 -0.13 12.11
C MET A 24 10.10 -0.98 12.51
N ARG A 25 11.31 -0.51 12.19
CA ARG A 25 12.57 -1.17 12.60
C ARG A 25 12.76 -1.16 14.12
N GLN A 26 12.43 -0.06 14.79
CA GLN A 26 12.51 0.02 16.27
C GLN A 26 11.53 -0.94 16.95
N LEU A 27 10.36 -1.15 16.34
CA LEU A 27 9.36 -2.12 16.80
C LEU A 27 9.70 -3.57 16.43
N SER A 28 10.86 -3.83 15.81
CA SER A 28 11.26 -5.15 15.31
C SER A 28 10.23 -5.78 14.36
N TYR A 29 9.53 -4.95 13.59
CA TYR A 29 8.58 -5.41 12.58
C TYR A 29 9.33 -6.06 11.41
N SER A 30 9.16 -7.37 11.23
CA SER A 30 9.90 -8.19 10.25
C SER A 30 9.10 -8.52 8.97
N ASN A 31 7.89 -8.01 8.88
CA ASN A 31 6.94 -8.23 7.80
C ASN A 31 7.29 -7.36 6.58
N ARG A 32 6.77 -7.72 5.40
CA ARG A 32 7.07 -6.99 4.16
C ARG A 32 6.33 -5.65 4.15
N ILE A 33 7.04 -4.61 3.73
CA ILE A 33 6.50 -3.26 3.53
C ILE A 33 6.73 -2.91 2.06
N TYR A 34 5.64 -2.67 1.34
CA TYR A 34 5.65 -2.16 -0.03
C TYR A 34 5.29 -0.68 0.01
N ARG A 35 5.86 0.09 -0.91
CA ARG A 35 5.55 1.52 -1.08
C ARG A 35 5.15 1.79 -2.51
N VAL A 36 4.11 2.60 -2.66
CA VAL A 36 3.69 3.26 -3.90
C VAL A 36 3.58 4.77 -3.62
N MET A 37 3.76 5.59 -4.63
CA MET A 37 3.93 7.05 -4.46
C MET A 37 2.69 7.87 -4.82
N ASP A 38 1.69 7.28 -5.46
CA ASP A 38 0.47 8.00 -5.83
C ASP A 38 -0.74 7.06 -5.84
N GLY A 39 -1.93 7.65 -6.02
CA GLY A 39 -3.19 6.91 -6.01
C GLY A 39 -3.37 5.97 -7.20
N ASP A 40 -2.82 6.29 -8.37
CA ASP A 40 -2.94 5.44 -9.56
C ASP A 40 -2.09 4.18 -9.41
N ASP A 41 -0.86 4.33 -8.92
CA ASP A 41 0.05 3.23 -8.60
C ASP A 41 -0.51 2.36 -7.45
N ALA A 42 -1.19 2.99 -6.48
CA ALA A 42 -1.91 2.26 -5.44
C ALA A 42 -3.06 1.41 -6.01
N LEU A 43 -3.88 1.96 -6.91
CA LEU A 43 -4.95 1.21 -7.55
C LEU A 43 -4.39 0.09 -8.44
N ALA A 44 -3.35 0.37 -9.22
CA ALA A 44 -2.68 -0.63 -10.03
C ALA A 44 -2.13 -1.79 -9.17
N TYR A 45 -1.55 -1.48 -8.00
CA TYR A 45 -1.10 -2.49 -7.05
C TYR A 45 -2.27 -3.34 -6.55
N LEU A 46 -3.34 -2.69 -6.06
CA LEU A 46 -4.48 -3.38 -5.43
C LEU A 46 -5.27 -4.25 -6.41
N TYR A 47 -5.37 -3.83 -7.68
CA TYR A 47 -6.04 -4.60 -8.72
C TYR A 47 -5.10 -5.58 -9.47
N HIS A 48 -3.82 -5.66 -9.08
CA HIS A 48 -2.78 -6.43 -9.78
C HIS A 48 -2.75 -6.12 -11.29
N GLN A 49 -2.75 -4.84 -11.64
CA GLN A 49 -2.68 -4.36 -13.02
C GLN A 49 -1.24 -3.95 -13.37
N ASP A 50 -0.99 -3.78 -14.68
CA ASP A 50 0.29 -3.31 -15.21
C ASP A 50 1.51 -4.08 -14.66
N HIS A 51 2.48 -3.37 -14.05
CA HIS A 51 3.68 -3.94 -13.47
C HIS A 51 3.42 -4.75 -12.20
N TYR A 52 2.20 -4.76 -11.66
CA TYR A 52 1.78 -5.52 -10.47
C TYR A 52 0.99 -6.79 -10.81
N SER A 53 0.95 -7.19 -12.07
CA SER A 53 0.27 -8.41 -12.53
C SER A 53 0.81 -9.71 -11.93
N ASN A 54 2.01 -9.71 -11.37
CA ASN A 54 2.58 -10.87 -10.68
C ASN A 54 2.38 -10.76 -9.14
N PRO A 55 1.65 -11.69 -8.50
CA PRO A 55 1.42 -11.67 -7.05
C PRO A 55 2.69 -11.81 -6.19
N ASP A 56 3.80 -12.32 -6.73
CA ASP A 56 5.06 -12.44 -5.97
C ASP A 56 5.73 -11.07 -5.78
N ILE A 57 5.49 -10.13 -6.70
CA ILE A 57 6.00 -8.74 -6.63
C ILE A 57 4.98 -7.78 -6.03
N ALA A 58 3.69 -8.11 -6.11
CA ALA A 58 2.60 -7.36 -5.51
C ALA A 58 1.68 -8.31 -4.72
N PRO A 59 2.10 -8.78 -3.54
CA PRO A 59 1.22 -9.60 -2.70
C PRO A 59 0.06 -8.76 -2.18
N VAL A 60 -1.11 -9.39 -2.03
CA VAL A 60 -2.30 -8.78 -1.41
C VAL A 60 -1.92 -8.26 -0.02
N PRO A 61 -2.14 -6.97 0.29
CA PRO A 61 -1.77 -6.40 1.56
C PRO A 61 -2.77 -6.77 2.66
N ASP A 62 -2.28 -7.02 3.87
CA ASP A 62 -3.14 -7.20 5.06
C ASP A 62 -3.52 -5.84 5.68
N LEU A 63 -2.74 -4.81 5.40
CA LEU A 63 -2.96 -3.45 5.86
C LEU A 63 -2.51 -2.46 4.78
N ILE A 64 -3.35 -1.46 4.53
CA ILE A 64 -3.03 -0.33 3.67
C ILE A 64 -2.91 0.90 4.56
N LEU A 65 -1.75 1.54 4.54
CA LEU A 65 -1.52 2.87 5.12
C LEU A 65 -1.53 3.87 3.97
N LEU A 66 -2.50 4.75 3.95
CA LEU A 66 -2.78 5.64 2.83
C LEU A 66 -2.75 7.09 3.31
N ASP A 67 -1.87 7.90 2.73
CA ASP A 67 -1.99 9.35 2.85
C ASP A 67 -3.21 9.84 2.05
N LEU A 68 -3.94 10.79 2.64
CA LEU A 68 -5.08 11.45 2.02
C LEU A 68 -4.66 12.64 1.15
N ASN A 69 -3.42 13.11 1.26
CA ASN A 69 -2.93 14.31 0.56
C ASN A 69 -1.93 13.96 -0.55
N LEU A 70 -2.25 12.95 -1.37
CA LEU A 70 -1.38 12.54 -2.47
C LEU A 70 -1.39 13.54 -3.65
N PRO A 71 -0.28 13.68 -4.38
CA PRO A 71 -0.28 14.34 -5.67
C PRO A 71 -1.04 13.52 -6.72
N GLY A 72 -1.86 14.17 -7.55
CA GLY A 72 -2.62 13.49 -8.61
C GLY A 72 -3.92 12.88 -8.10
N THR A 73 -4.05 11.56 -8.15
CA THR A 73 -5.24 10.83 -7.68
C THR A 73 -5.32 10.90 -6.16
N ASP A 74 -6.33 11.60 -5.67
CA ASP A 74 -6.60 11.82 -4.23
C ASP A 74 -6.78 10.47 -3.52
N GLY A 75 -6.14 10.29 -2.36
CA GLY A 75 -6.30 9.10 -1.53
C GLY A 75 -7.77 8.81 -1.18
N ARG A 76 -8.63 9.83 -1.14
CA ARG A 76 -10.09 9.65 -0.97
C ARG A 76 -10.74 8.91 -2.13
N GLU A 77 -10.29 9.15 -3.35
CA GLU A 77 -10.76 8.45 -4.54
C GLU A 77 -10.34 6.98 -4.48
N VAL A 78 -9.09 6.71 -4.06
CA VAL A 78 -8.61 5.35 -3.81
C VAL A 78 -9.50 4.62 -2.81
N ILE A 79 -9.82 5.25 -1.67
CA ILE A 79 -10.73 4.67 -0.66
C ILE A 79 -12.11 4.41 -1.26
N TYR A 80 -12.65 5.36 -2.02
CA TYR A 80 -13.97 5.23 -2.62
C TYR A 80 -14.05 4.02 -3.56
N GLN A 81 -13.08 3.87 -4.46
CA GLN A 81 -13.04 2.74 -5.39
C GLN A 81 -12.85 1.40 -4.67
N VAL A 82 -11.88 1.32 -3.75
CA VAL A 82 -11.62 0.10 -2.96
C VAL A 82 -12.85 -0.34 -2.17
N LYS A 83 -13.62 0.61 -1.61
CA LYS A 83 -14.85 0.29 -0.87
C LYS A 83 -16.02 -0.14 -1.75
N GLN A 84 -16.03 0.24 -3.02
CA GLN A 84 -17.07 -0.18 -3.96
C GLN A 84 -16.80 -1.54 -4.59
N ASP A 85 -15.54 -1.94 -4.64
CA ASP A 85 -15.18 -3.24 -5.20
C ASP A 85 -15.39 -4.35 -4.16
N LYS A 86 -16.28 -5.30 -4.46
CA LYS A 86 -16.59 -6.46 -3.59
C LYS A 86 -15.41 -7.42 -3.42
N LEU A 87 -14.41 -7.35 -4.30
CA LEU A 87 -13.19 -8.17 -4.22
C LEU A 87 -12.13 -7.54 -3.31
N LEU A 88 -12.19 -6.22 -3.11
CA LEU A 88 -11.29 -5.47 -2.22
C LEU A 88 -11.99 -4.95 -0.95
N SER A 89 -13.31 -5.09 -0.85
CA SER A 89 -14.07 -4.71 0.33
C SER A 89 -13.71 -5.64 1.49
N ILE A 90 -12.86 -5.13 2.38
CA ILE A 90 -12.54 -5.71 3.68
C ILE A 90 -13.79 -5.68 4.58
#